data_AF-A0AA38LEF5-F1
#
_entry.id   AF-A0AA38LEF5-F1
#
_cell.length_a   1.000
_cell.length_b   1.000
_cell.length_c   1.000
_cell.angle_alpha   90.00
_cell.angle_beta   90.00
_cell.angle_gamma   90.00
#
_symmetry.space_group_name_H-M   'P 1'
#
loop_
_entity.id
_entity.type
_entity.pdbx_description
1 polymer ?
#
loop_
_entity_poly.entity_id
_entity_poly.type
_entity_poly.pdbx_seq_one_letter_code
_entity_poly.pdbx_strand_id
1 'polypeptide(L)'
;MATQKAWFHNKYGSVDVLQLGEFPVPKAGPGFVLVKVRAAALNPVDCKRREGVFQHNDSEFPTVPCCDMSGVVVEVGEGVTKFKKGDEVYGDIQEFMSGKPKQCGVLAEYTAAEEYLVAAKPKKLSFEEAASLASVLITASQAFETANFAKGQSVFIVGGAGGVGSVAIQLAKHVYGASKVVATTSTPKVGFVKGLGADVVHDYTKHSYDQITEKFDFVFDTIGDSAKSHVVAKEGAPIIDIAAFPPHPKAQNMFAIPGAVKLEKLSEYLESGKVKAVLDPKSPFPFSKVIEAFKHQETGRASGKIVISPIP
;
A
#
# COMPACT_ATOMS: atom_id res chain seq x y z
N MET A 1 -20.90 -21.92 -13.41
CA MET A 1 -20.73 -20.59 -12.78
C MET A 1 -20.09 -19.67 -13.81
N ALA A 2 -20.31 -18.36 -13.74
CA ALA A 2 -19.60 -17.43 -14.63
C ALA A 2 -18.09 -17.48 -14.32
N THR A 3 -17.26 -17.42 -15.36
CA THR A 3 -15.81 -17.36 -15.24
C THR A 3 -15.29 -16.00 -15.69
N GLN A 4 -14.07 -15.68 -15.29
CA GLN A 4 -13.34 -14.46 -15.59
C GLN A 4 -11.86 -14.77 -15.78
N LYS A 5 -11.14 -13.88 -16.46
CA LYS A 5 -9.68 -13.92 -16.51
C LYS A 5 -9.08 -13.47 -15.19
N ALA A 6 -8.15 -14.26 -14.67
CA ALA A 6 -7.38 -13.92 -13.48
C ALA A 6 -5.95 -14.46 -13.57
N TRP A 7 -5.04 -13.80 -12.86
CA TRP A 7 -3.76 -14.38 -12.49
C TRP A 7 -3.90 -15.11 -11.16
N PHE A 8 -3.44 -16.36 -11.08
CA PHE A 8 -3.50 -17.15 -9.85
C PHE A 8 -2.32 -18.11 -9.73
N HIS A 9 -2.14 -18.69 -8.54
CA HIS A 9 -1.17 -19.75 -8.29
C HIS A 9 -1.81 -20.89 -7.47
N ASN A 10 -1.38 -22.12 -7.74
CA ASN A 10 -1.88 -23.35 -7.08
C ASN A 10 -0.95 -23.87 -5.97
N LYS A 11 0.17 -23.20 -5.76
CA LYS A 11 1.19 -23.52 -4.78
C LYS A 11 1.99 -22.27 -4.46
N TYR A 12 2.68 -22.27 -3.32
CA TYR A 12 3.69 -21.24 -3.04
C TYR A 12 4.93 -21.45 -3.92
N GLY A 13 5.69 -20.39 -4.17
CA GLY A 13 6.94 -20.50 -4.93
C GLY A 13 7.51 -19.15 -5.36
N SER A 14 8.31 -19.13 -6.43
CA SER A 14 8.76 -17.91 -7.14
C SER A 14 7.65 -17.34 -8.03
N VAL A 15 7.88 -16.18 -8.65
CA VAL A 15 6.90 -15.54 -9.55
C VAL A 15 6.43 -16.48 -10.67
N ASP A 16 7.23 -17.49 -11.01
CA ASP A 16 6.94 -18.47 -12.06
C ASP A 16 5.77 -19.42 -11.70
N VAL A 17 5.28 -19.41 -10.45
CA VAL A 17 4.05 -20.13 -10.09
C VAL A 17 2.77 -19.42 -10.52
N LEU A 18 2.85 -18.15 -10.93
CA LEU A 18 1.70 -17.38 -11.41
C LEU A 18 1.35 -17.80 -12.84
N GLN A 19 0.06 -18.02 -13.07
CA GLN A 19 -0.49 -18.33 -14.38
C GLN A 19 -1.75 -17.50 -14.64
N LEU A 20 -1.94 -17.12 -15.91
CA LEU A 20 -3.16 -16.48 -16.40
C LEU A 20 -4.13 -17.57 -16.87
N GLY A 21 -5.38 -17.51 -16.43
CA GLY A 21 -6.41 -18.43 -16.87
C GLY A 21 -7.82 -18.01 -16.45
N GLU A 22 -8.77 -18.92 -16.61
CA GLU A 22 -10.16 -18.76 -16.18
C GLU A 22 -10.29 -19.06 -14.67
N PHE A 23 -11.02 -18.19 -13.96
CA PHE A 23 -11.29 -18.29 -12.54
C PHE A 23 -12.77 -17.98 -12.28
N PRO A 24 -13.43 -18.57 -11.26
CA PRO A 24 -14.82 -18.25 -10.94
C PRO A 24 -15.03 -16.78 -10.57
N VAL A 25 -16.10 -16.15 -11.06
CA VAL A 25 -16.50 -14.82 -10.58
C VAL A 25 -17.03 -14.95 -9.15
N PRO A 26 -16.49 -14.20 -8.16
CA PRO A 26 -17.01 -14.23 -6.80
C PRO A 26 -18.42 -13.61 -6.74
N LYS A 27 -19.22 -14.00 -5.75
CA LYS A 27 -20.56 -13.43 -5.52
C LYS A 27 -20.49 -12.27 -4.53
N ALA A 28 -21.35 -11.27 -4.69
CA ALA A 28 -21.62 -10.29 -3.65
C ALA A 28 -22.52 -10.91 -2.57
N GLY A 29 -21.90 -11.60 -1.59
CA GLY A 29 -22.60 -12.06 -0.39
C GLY A 29 -23.08 -10.90 0.50
N PRO A 30 -23.82 -11.17 1.58
CA PRO A 30 -24.26 -10.13 2.52
C PRO A 30 -23.08 -9.26 3.00
N GLY A 31 -23.21 -7.94 2.89
CA GLY A 31 -22.18 -6.96 3.24
C GLY A 31 -21.05 -6.77 2.20
N PHE A 32 -21.08 -7.47 1.07
CA PHE A 32 -20.09 -7.36 0.00
C PHE A 32 -20.62 -6.59 -1.21
N VAL A 33 -19.72 -5.89 -1.89
CA VAL A 33 -19.92 -5.38 -3.25
C VAL A 33 -19.11 -6.22 -4.23
N LEU A 34 -19.67 -6.48 -5.41
CA LEU A 34 -18.91 -7.01 -6.55
C LEU A 34 -18.42 -5.84 -7.38
N VAL A 35 -17.12 -5.77 -7.62
CA VAL A 35 -16.48 -4.66 -8.31
C VAL A 35 -15.86 -5.18 -9.60
N LYS A 36 -16.21 -4.56 -10.74
CA LYS A 36 -15.43 -4.70 -11.97
C LYS A 36 -14.14 -3.91 -11.81
N VAL A 37 -13.03 -4.61 -11.67
CA VAL A 37 -11.72 -4.02 -11.41
C VAL A 37 -11.25 -3.28 -12.65
N ARG A 38 -10.72 -2.07 -12.48
CA ARG A 38 -10.17 -1.26 -13.57
C ARG A 38 -8.65 -1.14 -13.48
N ALA A 39 -8.13 -1.02 -12.27
CA ALA A 39 -6.70 -1.05 -11.98
C ALA A 39 -6.42 -1.75 -10.65
N ALA A 40 -5.25 -2.36 -10.55
CA ALA A 40 -4.72 -2.96 -9.32
C ALA A 40 -3.31 -2.44 -9.03
N ALA A 41 -2.88 -2.44 -7.77
CA ALA A 41 -1.52 -2.02 -7.41
C ALA A 41 -0.78 -3.04 -6.56
N LEU A 42 0.44 -3.41 -6.96
CA LEU A 42 1.24 -4.39 -6.22
C LEU A 42 1.79 -3.82 -4.91
N ASN A 43 1.96 -4.72 -3.94
CA ASN A 43 2.60 -4.48 -2.67
C ASN A 43 3.64 -5.58 -2.37
N PRO A 44 4.66 -5.33 -1.53
CA PRO A 44 5.59 -6.37 -1.11
C PRO A 44 4.90 -7.57 -0.43
N VAL A 45 3.76 -7.35 0.22
CA VAL A 45 2.97 -8.42 0.86
C VAL A 45 2.47 -9.44 -0.16
N ASP A 46 2.22 -9.03 -1.41
CA ASP A 46 1.75 -9.94 -2.47
C ASP A 46 2.83 -10.95 -2.84
N CYS A 47 4.09 -10.50 -2.94
CA CYS A 47 5.25 -11.37 -3.13
C CYS A 47 5.42 -12.32 -1.95
N LYS A 48 5.40 -11.79 -0.72
CA LYS A 48 5.57 -12.56 0.52
C LYS A 48 4.48 -13.62 0.69
N ARG A 49 3.22 -13.30 0.38
CA ARG A 49 2.10 -14.25 0.39
C ARG A 49 2.31 -15.36 -0.65
N ARG A 50 2.65 -14.99 -1.89
CA ARG A 50 2.95 -15.94 -2.98
C ARG A 50 4.10 -16.89 -2.62
N GLU A 51 5.09 -16.40 -1.87
CA GLU A 51 6.24 -17.17 -1.38
C GLU A 51 5.95 -18.05 -0.16
N GLY A 52 4.78 -17.93 0.45
CA GLY A 52 4.36 -18.76 1.58
C GLY A 52 4.79 -18.24 2.95
N VAL A 53 5.20 -16.97 3.07
CA VAL A 53 5.57 -16.35 4.36
C VAL A 53 4.42 -16.43 5.37
N PHE A 54 3.18 -16.39 4.89
CA PHE A 54 1.96 -16.43 5.72
C PHE A 54 1.20 -17.76 5.64
N GLN A 55 1.84 -18.85 5.18
CA GLN A 55 1.16 -20.10 4.82
C GLN A 55 0.29 -20.73 5.92
N HIS A 56 0.61 -20.48 7.20
CA HIS A 56 -0.15 -21.03 8.32
C HIS A 56 -1.55 -20.42 8.47
N ASN A 57 -1.76 -19.21 7.95
CA ASN A 57 -3.02 -18.46 8.05
C ASN A 57 -3.56 -18.02 6.68
N ASP A 58 -3.10 -18.63 5.56
CA ASP A 58 -3.57 -18.27 4.22
C ASP A 58 -4.88 -18.99 3.83
N SER A 59 -5.53 -18.49 2.79
CA SER A 59 -6.63 -19.17 2.11
C SER A 59 -6.14 -20.39 1.34
N GLU A 60 -7.09 -21.27 0.98
CA GLU A 60 -6.82 -22.42 0.13
C GLU A 60 -6.50 -22.01 -1.30
N PHE A 61 -5.70 -22.84 -1.98
CA PHE A 61 -5.45 -22.70 -3.42
C PHE A 61 -6.69 -23.07 -4.25
N PRO A 62 -6.79 -22.59 -5.50
CA PRO A 62 -5.96 -21.56 -6.15
C PRO A 62 -6.13 -20.16 -5.52
N THR A 63 -5.06 -19.37 -5.46
CA THR A 63 -5.09 -18.00 -4.92
C THR A 63 -4.85 -16.97 -6.02
N VAL A 64 -5.74 -15.98 -6.13
CA VAL A 64 -5.54 -14.76 -6.93
C VAL A 64 -4.88 -13.71 -6.02
N PRO A 65 -3.71 -13.16 -6.37
CA PRO A 65 -2.96 -12.25 -5.51
C PRO A 65 -3.46 -10.79 -5.63
N CYS A 66 -2.73 -9.89 -4.95
CA CYS A 66 -2.95 -8.44 -4.91
C CYS A 66 -4.13 -8.02 -4.02
N CYS A 67 -3.94 -6.88 -3.34
CA CYS A 67 -4.89 -6.34 -2.36
C CYS A 67 -5.47 -4.97 -2.74
N ASP A 68 -4.71 -4.13 -3.44
CA ASP A 68 -5.13 -2.77 -3.80
C ASP A 68 -5.87 -2.75 -5.14
N MET A 69 -7.07 -2.18 -5.16
CA MET A 69 -7.82 -2.00 -6.40
C MET A 69 -8.56 -0.67 -6.48
N SER A 70 -8.92 -0.33 -7.71
CA SER A 70 -10.00 0.61 -8.00
C SER A 70 -10.86 0.07 -9.15
N GLY A 71 -12.15 0.39 -9.12
CA GLY A 71 -13.09 -0.16 -10.09
C GLY A 71 -14.50 0.39 -9.95
N VAL A 72 -15.44 -0.30 -10.58
CA VAL A 72 -16.87 0.10 -10.61
C VAL A 72 -17.71 -1.00 -9.99
N VAL A 73 -18.58 -0.65 -9.04
CA VAL A 73 -19.53 -1.58 -8.43
C VAL A 73 -20.52 -2.08 -9.50
N VAL A 74 -20.65 -3.40 -9.65
CA VAL A 74 -21.58 -4.04 -10.60
C VAL A 74 -22.74 -4.76 -9.92
N GLU A 75 -22.57 -5.17 -8.67
CA GLU A 75 -23.58 -5.82 -7.83
C GLU A 75 -23.33 -5.46 -6.36
N VAL A 76 -24.40 -5.42 -5.56
CA VAL A 76 -24.34 -5.21 -4.12
C VAL A 76 -25.07 -6.34 -3.41
N GLY A 77 -24.49 -6.86 -2.35
CA GLY A 77 -25.09 -7.89 -1.52
C GLY A 77 -26.08 -7.31 -0.52
N GLU A 78 -26.80 -8.19 0.17
CA GLU A 78 -27.73 -7.82 1.24
C GLU A 78 -27.04 -6.99 2.33
N GLY A 79 -27.70 -5.94 2.83
CA GLY A 79 -27.18 -5.10 3.92
C GLY A 79 -26.12 -4.07 3.52
N VAL A 80 -25.68 -4.02 2.26
CA VAL A 80 -24.87 -2.91 1.73
C VAL A 80 -25.75 -1.66 1.64
N THR A 81 -25.25 -0.53 2.17
CA THR A 81 -26.00 0.74 2.28
C THR A 81 -25.26 1.95 1.72
N LYS A 82 -23.93 1.92 1.65
CA LYS A 82 -23.06 3.02 1.19
C LYS A 82 -22.94 3.10 -0.32
N PHE A 83 -23.05 1.97 -1.02
CA PHE A 83 -22.77 1.87 -2.45
C PHE A 83 -23.93 1.26 -3.24
N LYS A 84 -23.99 1.60 -4.54
CA LYS A 84 -24.89 1.02 -5.54
C LYS A 84 -24.12 0.70 -6.82
N LYS A 85 -24.75 -0.10 -7.69
CA LYS A 85 -24.26 -0.36 -9.05
C LYS A 85 -23.94 0.94 -9.78
N GLY A 86 -22.74 1.02 -10.37
CA GLY A 86 -22.23 2.17 -11.10
C GLY A 86 -21.32 3.09 -10.28
N ASP A 87 -21.25 2.94 -8.96
CA ASP A 87 -20.33 3.73 -8.13
C ASP A 87 -18.87 3.35 -8.40
N GLU A 88 -18.00 4.35 -8.47
CA GLU A 88 -16.55 4.16 -8.58
C GLU A 88 -15.93 4.07 -7.18
N VAL A 89 -15.19 2.99 -6.92
CA VAL A 89 -14.63 2.68 -5.60
C VAL A 89 -13.16 2.31 -5.68
N TYR A 90 -12.46 2.43 -4.56
CA TYR A 90 -11.09 1.95 -4.38
C TYR A 90 -10.85 1.48 -2.94
N GLY A 91 -9.87 0.60 -2.74
CA GLY A 91 -9.55 0.10 -1.42
C GLY A 91 -8.50 -1.01 -1.41
N ASP A 92 -8.03 -1.32 -0.20
CA ASP A 92 -7.26 -2.51 0.12
C ASP A 92 -8.25 -3.57 0.64
N ILE A 93 -8.43 -4.64 -0.13
CA ILE A 93 -9.47 -5.64 0.15
C ILE A 93 -8.97 -6.83 0.98
N GLN A 94 -7.69 -6.85 1.38
CA GLN A 94 -7.07 -8.00 2.06
C GLN A 94 -6.64 -7.63 3.47
N GLU A 95 -7.29 -8.23 4.48
CA GLU A 95 -6.82 -8.21 5.86
C GLU A 95 -6.00 -9.47 6.14
N PHE A 96 -4.75 -9.30 6.56
CA PHE A 96 -3.76 -10.38 6.75
C PHE A 96 -3.57 -10.79 8.21
N MET A 97 -4.03 -9.97 9.16
CA MET A 97 -3.84 -10.18 10.60
C MET A 97 -5.11 -10.72 11.27
N SER A 98 -6.28 -10.43 10.70
CA SER A 98 -7.59 -10.80 11.26
C SER A 98 -8.23 -11.91 10.43
N GLY A 99 -7.77 -13.15 10.60
CA GLY A 99 -8.30 -14.31 9.89
C GLY A 99 -7.54 -14.63 8.60
N LYS A 100 -8.19 -15.38 7.70
CA LYS A 100 -7.60 -15.77 6.41
C LYS A 100 -7.84 -14.68 5.37
N PRO A 101 -6.82 -14.23 4.62
CA PRO A 101 -7.02 -13.34 3.49
C PRO A 101 -7.91 -14.01 2.43
N LYS A 102 -8.55 -13.22 1.58
CA LYS A 102 -9.43 -13.72 0.51
C LYS A 102 -8.63 -14.54 -0.50
N GLN A 103 -9.26 -15.63 -0.96
CA GLN A 103 -8.76 -16.44 -2.06
C GLN A 103 -8.72 -15.66 -3.38
N CYS A 104 -9.78 -14.89 -3.67
CA CYS A 104 -9.86 -14.04 -4.86
C CYS A 104 -9.39 -12.62 -4.52
N GLY A 105 -8.13 -12.29 -4.81
CA GLY A 105 -7.62 -10.92 -4.80
C GLY A 105 -8.11 -10.10 -5.99
N VAL A 106 -7.23 -9.22 -6.49
CA VAL A 106 -7.63 -8.16 -7.44
C VAL A 106 -6.92 -8.22 -8.80
N LEU A 107 -6.04 -9.20 -9.03
CA LEU A 107 -5.55 -9.52 -10.37
C LEU A 107 -6.56 -10.37 -11.16
N ALA A 108 -7.81 -9.91 -11.19
CA ALA A 108 -8.95 -10.53 -11.84
C ALA A 108 -9.91 -9.43 -12.35
N GLU A 109 -10.74 -9.75 -13.34
CA GLU A 109 -11.71 -8.80 -13.94
C GLU A 109 -12.75 -8.30 -12.90
N TYR A 110 -13.10 -9.14 -11.94
CA TYR A 110 -14.07 -8.91 -10.88
C TYR A 110 -13.55 -9.43 -9.54
N THR A 111 -13.81 -8.65 -8.48
CA THR A 111 -13.50 -9.04 -7.12
C THR A 111 -14.64 -8.66 -6.18
N ALA A 112 -14.81 -9.43 -5.10
CA ALA A 112 -15.77 -9.13 -4.05
C ALA A 112 -15.03 -8.47 -2.87
N ALA A 113 -15.57 -7.35 -2.38
CA ALA A 113 -15.00 -6.62 -1.26
C ALA A 113 -16.11 -6.28 -0.25
N GLU A 114 -15.79 -6.36 1.03
CA GLU A 114 -16.66 -5.89 2.10
C GLU A 114 -16.84 -4.38 1.97
N GLU A 115 -18.06 -3.89 2.21
CA GLU A 115 -18.38 -2.47 2.12
C GLU A 115 -17.44 -1.59 2.97
N TYR A 116 -16.99 -2.08 4.13
CA TYR A 116 -16.13 -1.32 5.02
C TYR A 116 -14.67 -1.21 4.57
N LEU A 117 -14.24 -1.97 3.56
CA LEU A 117 -12.87 -1.94 3.02
C LEU A 117 -12.70 -0.98 1.85
N VAL A 118 -13.80 -0.59 1.21
CA VAL A 118 -13.77 0.27 0.02
C VAL A 118 -14.35 1.65 0.29
N ALA A 119 -13.71 2.66 -0.27
CA ALA A 119 -14.17 4.05 -0.24
C ALA A 119 -14.56 4.49 -1.66
N ALA A 120 -15.38 5.54 -1.76
CA ALA A 120 -15.65 6.18 -3.04
C ALA A 120 -14.36 6.73 -3.65
N LYS A 121 -14.13 6.48 -4.95
CA LYS A 121 -12.96 7.02 -5.66
C LYS A 121 -13.08 8.54 -5.74
N PRO A 122 -12.05 9.32 -5.33
CA PRO A 122 -12.02 10.75 -5.57
C PRO A 122 -12.22 11.06 -7.07
N LYS A 123 -13.10 12.01 -7.40
CA LYS A 123 -13.53 12.22 -8.80
C LYS A 123 -12.39 12.65 -9.72
N LYS A 124 -11.39 13.35 -9.19
CA LYS A 124 -10.25 13.86 -9.96
C LYS A 124 -9.16 12.83 -10.23
N LEU A 125 -9.19 11.68 -9.55
CA LEU A 125 -8.19 10.64 -9.73
C LEU A 125 -8.62 9.67 -10.83
N SER A 126 -7.64 9.24 -11.63
CA SER A 126 -7.78 8.05 -12.47
C SER A 126 -7.95 6.78 -11.63
N PHE A 127 -8.33 5.67 -12.28
CA PHE A 127 -8.39 4.36 -11.61
C PHE A 127 -6.98 3.93 -11.17
N GLU A 128 -5.97 4.17 -12.00
CA GLU A 128 -4.57 3.86 -11.70
C GLU A 128 -4.06 4.58 -10.46
N GLU A 129 -4.30 5.90 -10.39
CA GLU A 129 -3.91 6.70 -9.22
C GLU A 129 -4.65 6.26 -7.96
N ALA A 130 -5.96 6.00 -8.06
CA ALA A 130 -6.74 5.55 -6.91
C ALA A 130 -6.28 4.17 -6.41
N ALA A 131 -6.10 3.19 -7.31
CA ALA A 131 -5.59 1.86 -6.93
C ALA A 131 -4.22 1.96 -6.25
N SER A 132 -3.34 2.86 -6.74
CA SER A 132 -2.03 3.05 -6.15
C SER A 132 -2.02 3.58 -4.71
N LEU A 133 -3.13 4.19 -4.27
CA LEU A 133 -3.18 4.95 -3.01
C LEU A 133 -3.72 4.14 -1.82
N ALA A 134 -4.48 3.07 -2.04
CA ALA A 134 -5.25 2.41 -0.98
C ALA A 134 -4.39 1.96 0.23
N SER A 135 -3.63 0.87 0.11
CA SER A 135 -2.80 0.34 1.21
C SER A 135 -1.79 1.36 1.74
N VAL A 136 -1.18 2.18 0.88
CA VAL A 136 -0.12 3.12 1.27
C VAL A 136 -0.66 4.29 2.10
N LEU A 137 -1.86 4.79 1.81
CA LEU A 137 -2.51 5.81 2.64
C LEU A 137 -2.91 5.21 4.00
N ILE A 138 -3.51 4.02 3.99
CA ILE A 138 -3.92 3.32 5.22
C ILE A 138 -2.70 3.09 6.12
N THR A 139 -1.62 2.55 5.55
CA THR A 139 -0.39 2.23 6.27
C THR A 139 0.27 3.49 6.84
N ALA A 140 0.47 4.52 6.01
CA ALA A 140 1.13 5.73 6.46
C ALA A 140 0.28 6.48 7.51
N SER A 141 -1.02 6.65 7.28
CA SER A 141 -1.93 7.30 8.24
C SER A 141 -1.95 6.55 9.58
N GLN A 142 -2.02 5.21 9.56
CA GLN A 142 -2.02 4.42 10.78
C GLN A 142 -0.70 4.53 11.56
N ALA A 143 0.44 4.66 10.87
CA ALA A 143 1.73 4.87 11.53
C ALA A 143 1.76 6.19 12.32
N PHE A 144 1.26 7.28 11.72
CA PHE A 144 1.14 8.57 12.42
C PHE A 144 0.13 8.53 13.58
N GLU A 145 -1.00 7.84 13.42
CA GLU A 145 -1.97 7.63 14.50
C GLU A 145 -1.37 6.83 15.66
N THR A 146 -0.63 5.75 15.36
CA THR A 146 0.01 4.88 16.36
C THR A 146 1.15 5.61 17.08
N ALA A 147 1.89 6.46 16.36
CA ALA A 147 2.90 7.34 16.94
C ALA A 147 2.29 8.48 17.78
N ASN A 148 0.97 8.65 17.79
CA ASN A 148 0.28 9.79 18.39
C ASN A 148 0.91 11.14 17.97
N PHE A 149 1.22 11.26 16.67
CA PHE A 149 1.98 12.38 16.14
C PHE A 149 1.19 13.69 16.26
N ALA A 150 1.79 14.67 16.92
CA ALA A 150 1.24 16.00 17.11
C ALA A 150 1.80 17.01 16.10
N LYS A 151 0.94 17.95 15.69
CA LYS A 151 1.34 19.07 14.83
C LYS A 151 2.56 19.79 15.41
N GLY A 152 3.53 20.11 14.55
CA GLY A 152 4.78 20.76 14.93
C GLY A 152 5.90 19.82 15.38
N GLN A 153 5.66 18.51 15.46
CA GLN A 153 6.71 17.52 15.67
C GLN A 153 7.55 17.28 14.39
N SER A 154 8.74 16.71 14.57
CA SER A 154 9.66 16.32 13.51
C SER A 154 9.58 14.82 13.22
N VAL A 155 9.69 14.41 11.96
CA VAL A 155 9.62 13.00 11.54
C VAL A 155 10.80 12.61 10.66
N PHE A 156 11.33 11.41 10.88
CA PHE A 156 12.33 10.77 10.04
C PHE A 156 11.76 9.52 9.35
N ILE A 157 11.69 9.55 8.02
CA ILE A 157 11.08 8.50 7.20
C ILE A 157 12.18 7.71 6.48
N VAL A 158 12.37 6.45 6.86
CA VAL A 158 13.33 5.57 6.18
C VAL A 158 12.70 5.03 4.90
N GLY A 159 13.32 5.24 3.74
CA GLY A 159 12.82 4.74 2.46
C GLY A 159 11.79 5.64 1.78
N GLY A 160 12.01 6.96 1.80
CA GLY A 160 11.07 7.98 1.30
C GLY A 160 10.67 7.90 -0.17
N ALA A 161 11.37 7.12 -1.00
CA ALA A 161 11.02 6.97 -2.41
C ALA A 161 10.09 5.78 -2.72
N GLY A 162 9.85 4.89 -1.76
CA GLY A 162 8.97 3.73 -1.95
C GLY A 162 7.48 4.10 -1.93
N GLY A 163 6.60 3.12 -2.15
CA GLY A 163 5.14 3.33 -2.11
C GLY A 163 4.67 4.00 -0.82
N VAL A 164 4.96 3.41 0.34
CA VAL A 164 4.56 3.98 1.65
C VAL A 164 5.32 5.27 1.95
N GLY A 165 6.65 5.26 1.83
CA GLY A 165 7.48 6.42 2.17
C GLY A 165 7.11 7.69 1.39
N SER A 166 6.80 7.56 0.10
CA SER A 166 6.43 8.71 -0.75
C SER A 166 5.11 9.37 -0.35
N VAL A 167 4.16 8.58 0.15
CA VAL A 167 2.89 9.07 0.69
C VAL A 167 3.08 9.60 2.12
N ALA A 168 3.88 8.92 2.94
CA ALA A 168 4.16 9.34 4.31
C ALA A 168 4.77 10.74 4.40
N ILE A 169 5.68 11.09 3.48
CA ILE A 169 6.25 12.45 3.38
C ILE A 169 5.15 13.50 3.14
N GLN A 170 4.27 13.23 2.19
CA GLN A 170 3.17 14.13 1.84
C GLN A 170 2.18 14.27 3.01
N LEU A 171 1.82 13.17 3.67
CA LEU A 171 0.95 13.19 4.85
C LEU A 171 1.59 13.99 5.99
N ALA A 172 2.88 13.75 6.28
CA ALA A 172 3.62 14.48 7.31
C ALA A 172 3.51 16.00 7.09
N LYS A 173 3.73 16.45 5.86
CA LYS A 173 3.75 17.88 5.52
C LYS A 173 2.34 18.49 5.47
N HIS A 174 1.41 17.83 4.78
CA HIS A 174 0.15 18.44 4.36
C HIS A 174 -1.05 18.09 5.25
N VAL A 175 -0.98 16.99 5.99
CA VAL A 175 -2.08 16.50 6.85
C VAL A 175 -1.72 16.67 8.33
N TYR A 176 -0.55 16.19 8.73
CA TYR A 176 -0.13 16.19 10.14
C TYR A 176 0.60 17.47 10.56
N GLY A 177 1.01 18.32 9.62
CA GLY A 177 1.66 19.60 9.90
C GLY A 177 2.97 19.45 10.66
N ALA A 178 3.80 18.49 10.24
CA ALA A 178 5.15 18.31 10.74
C ALA A 178 5.97 19.61 10.59
N SER A 179 6.72 19.98 11.63
CA SER A 179 7.64 21.13 11.56
C SER A 179 8.84 20.83 10.67
N LYS A 180 9.22 19.55 10.59
CA LYS A 180 10.33 19.06 9.77
C LYS A 180 10.10 17.63 9.32
N VAL A 181 10.24 17.39 8.02
CA VAL A 181 10.16 16.08 7.39
C VAL A 181 11.53 15.73 6.84
N VAL A 182 12.14 14.67 7.37
CA VAL A 182 13.41 14.14 6.91
C VAL A 182 13.18 12.76 6.32
N ALA A 183 13.82 12.44 5.21
CA ALA A 183 13.67 11.13 4.58
C ALA A 183 14.98 10.57 4.06
N THR A 184 15.10 9.25 3.99
CA THR A 184 16.24 8.59 3.32
C THR A 184 15.88 8.10 1.93
N THR A 185 16.84 8.18 1.01
CA THR A 185 16.75 7.56 -0.32
C THR A 185 18.14 7.42 -0.93
N SER A 186 18.27 6.83 -2.12
CA SER A 186 19.55 6.76 -2.83
C SER A 186 19.79 8.00 -3.69
N THR A 187 21.05 8.30 -4.02
CA THR A 187 21.46 9.49 -4.78
C THR A 187 20.53 9.86 -5.95
N PRO A 188 20.14 8.95 -6.87
CA PRO A 188 19.34 9.30 -8.03
C PRO A 188 17.92 9.80 -7.70
N LYS A 189 17.40 9.47 -6.50
CA LYS A 189 16.04 9.78 -6.08
C LYS A 189 15.96 10.96 -5.11
N VAL A 190 17.08 11.61 -4.79
CA VAL A 190 17.11 12.74 -3.83
C VAL A 190 16.21 13.89 -4.28
N GLY A 191 16.31 14.31 -5.54
CA GLY A 191 15.48 15.39 -6.08
C GLY A 191 13.99 15.03 -6.07
N PHE A 192 13.66 13.80 -6.42
CA PHE A 192 12.30 13.27 -6.36
C PHE A 192 11.72 13.32 -4.95
N VAL A 193 12.44 12.81 -3.94
CA VAL A 193 11.99 12.81 -2.53
C VAL A 193 11.85 14.23 -1.97
N LYS A 194 12.75 15.16 -2.33
CA LYS A 194 12.58 16.58 -1.99
C LYS A 194 11.29 17.16 -2.60
N GLY A 195 11.01 16.84 -3.86
CA GLY A 195 9.80 17.29 -4.55
C GLY A 195 8.49 16.82 -3.92
N LEU A 196 8.52 15.74 -3.12
CA LEU A 196 7.36 15.25 -2.35
C LEU A 196 7.09 16.04 -1.06
N GLY A 197 8.01 16.91 -0.64
CA GLY A 197 7.86 17.73 0.57
C GLY A 197 8.83 17.41 1.71
N ALA A 198 9.86 16.58 1.48
CA ALA A 198 10.93 16.37 2.45
C ALA A 198 11.81 17.63 2.55
N ASP A 199 11.96 18.16 3.77
CA ASP A 199 12.80 19.33 4.04
C ASP A 199 14.30 18.97 3.94
N VAL A 200 14.66 17.76 4.41
CA VAL A 200 16.02 17.20 4.31
C VAL A 200 15.94 15.78 3.75
N VAL A 201 16.87 15.44 2.87
CA VAL A 201 17.00 14.09 2.33
C VAL A 201 18.40 13.57 2.60
N HIS A 202 18.50 12.45 3.32
CA HIS A 202 19.76 11.75 3.55
C HIS A 202 19.97 10.67 2.50
N ASP A 203 21.10 10.76 1.82
CA ASP A 203 21.54 9.75 0.87
C ASP A 203 22.20 8.59 1.60
N TYR A 204 21.47 7.48 1.75
CA TYR A 204 21.94 6.34 2.54
C TYR A 204 23.16 5.65 1.91
N THR A 205 23.50 5.94 0.65
CA THR A 205 24.71 5.41 0.01
C THR A 205 25.96 6.21 0.36
N LYS A 206 25.82 7.33 1.08
CA LYS A 206 26.91 8.24 1.45
C LYS A 206 27.06 8.42 2.95
N HIS A 207 25.97 8.35 3.69
CA HIS A 207 25.93 8.60 5.13
C HIS A 207 25.15 7.50 5.85
N SER A 208 25.68 7.07 6.99
CA SER A 208 24.96 6.20 7.93
C SER A 208 24.10 7.01 8.89
N TYR A 209 23.13 6.36 9.54
CA TYR A 209 22.25 7.02 10.51
C TYR A 209 23.01 7.57 11.72
N ASP A 210 24.09 6.93 12.15
CA ASP A 210 24.91 7.38 13.30
C ASP A 210 25.60 8.73 13.07
N GLN A 211 25.78 9.11 11.80
CA GLN A 211 26.32 10.42 11.43
C GLN A 211 25.27 11.54 11.54
N ILE A 212 23.99 11.19 11.75
CA ILE A 212 22.89 12.12 11.93
C ILE A 212 22.76 12.45 13.42
N THR A 213 23.28 13.62 13.79
CA THR A 213 23.29 14.10 15.17
C THR A 213 21.92 14.60 15.63
N GLU A 214 21.12 15.13 14.71
CA GLU A 214 19.73 15.54 14.97
C GLU A 214 18.85 14.34 15.32
N LYS A 215 17.94 14.52 16.29
CA LYS A 215 17.00 13.49 16.76
C LYS A 215 15.56 13.90 16.53
N PHE A 216 14.72 12.94 16.16
CA PHE A 216 13.36 13.17 15.67
C PHE A 216 12.30 12.68 16.66
N ASP A 217 11.14 13.34 16.67
CA ASP A 217 10.00 13.01 17.53
C ASP A 217 9.28 11.73 17.08
N PHE A 218 9.46 11.33 15.82
CA PHE A 218 8.90 10.09 15.26
C PHE A 218 9.87 9.54 14.21
N VAL A 219 10.18 8.23 14.28
CA VAL A 219 10.89 7.51 13.22
C VAL A 219 9.94 6.50 12.58
N PHE A 220 9.72 6.64 11.28
CA PHE A 220 8.91 5.72 10.51
C PHE A 220 9.78 4.93 9.55
N ASP A 221 9.99 3.65 9.85
CA ASP A 221 10.80 2.75 9.04
C ASP A 221 9.95 1.93 8.06
N THR A 222 10.07 2.23 6.76
CA THR A 222 9.34 1.51 5.70
C THR A 222 10.20 0.49 4.95
N ILE A 223 11.40 0.18 5.45
CA ILE A 223 12.38 -0.70 4.80
C ILE A 223 12.66 -1.94 5.65
N GLY A 224 12.58 -1.82 6.97
CA GLY A 224 12.93 -2.85 7.94
C GLY A 224 14.36 -2.70 8.45
N ASP A 225 14.86 -1.46 8.54
CA ASP A 225 16.22 -1.15 8.97
C ASP A 225 16.24 -0.55 10.41
N SER A 226 15.21 -0.83 11.22
CA SER A 226 15.07 -0.31 12.58
C SER A 226 16.25 -0.66 13.49
N ALA A 227 16.96 -1.76 13.21
CA ALA A 227 18.21 -2.10 13.89
C ALA A 227 19.30 -1.02 13.74
N LYS A 228 19.23 -0.17 12.71
CA LYS A 228 20.15 0.96 12.50
C LYS A 228 19.45 2.31 12.62
N SER A 229 18.24 2.45 12.09
CA SER A 229 17.54 3.74 12.04
C SER A 229 17.08 4.21 13.42
N HIS A 230 16.95 3.33 14.42
CA HIS A 230 16.52 3.71 15.77
C HIS A 230 17.40 4.78 16.44
N VAL A 231 18.67 4.92 16.03
CA VAL A 231 19.61 5.88 16.61
C VAL A 231 19.22 7.34 16.34
N VAL A 232 18.35 7.60 15.36
CA VAL A 232 17.88 8.97 15.04
C VAL A 232 16.62 9.36 15.82
N ALA A 233 16.05 8.47 16.62
CA ALA A 233 14.92 8.80 17.48
C ALA A 233 15.37 9.62 18.70
N LYS A 234 14.53 10.55 19.16
CA LYS A 234 14.65 11.09 20.53
C LYS A 234 14.40 9.97 21.55
N GLU A 235 14.90 10.13 22.76
CA GLU A 235 14.62 9.16 23.82
C GLU A 235 13.11 9.11 24.10
N GLY A 236 12.55 7.90 24.14
CA GLY A 236 11.11 7.67 24.30
C GLY A 236 10.24 8.00 23.08
N ALA A 237 10.81 8.45 21.95
CA ALA A 237 10.04 8.70 20.74
C ALA A 237 9.55 7.38 20.11
N PRO A 238 8.33 7.36 19.53
CA PRO A 238 7.84 6.20 18.79
C PRO A 238 8.72 5.89 17.58
N ILE A 239 9.01 4.60 17.40
CA ILE A 239 9.63 4.06 16.20
C ILE A 239 8.68 3.00 15.66
N ILE A 240 8.11 3.24 14.48
CA ILE A 240 7.20 2.30 13.82
C ILE A 240 7.93 1.66 12.64
N ASP A 241 7.98 0.33 12.60
CA ASP A 241 8.57 -0.45 11.51
C ASP A 241 7.51 -1.34 10.86
N ILE A 242 7.33 -1.25 9.55
CA ILE A 242 6.30 -2.02 8.82
C ILE A 242 6.87 -3.20 8.01
N ALA A 243 8.17 -3.49 8.14
CA ALA A 243 8.87 -4.41 7.26
C ALA A 243 9.73 -5.44 7.99
N ALA A 244 10.35 -5.12 9.12
CA ALA A 244 11.20 -6.03 9.89
C ALA A 244 10.39 -6.96 10.81
N PHE A 245 10.71 -8.25 10.79
CA PHE A 245 10.13 -9.24 11.70
C PHE A 245 11.22 -10.21 12.22
N PRO A 246 11.65 -10.12 13.49
CA PRO A 246 11.29 -9.09 14.48
C PRO A 246 11.96 -7.73 14.19
N PRO A 247 11.37 -6.61 14.65
CA PRO A 247 12.01 -5.29 14.59
C PRO A 247 13.04 -5.13 15.71
N HIS A 248 13.75 -4.00 15.72
CA HIS A 248 14.59 -3.60 16.86
C HIS A 248 13.76 -3.49 18.16
N PRO A 249 14.28 -3.78 19.37
CA PRO A 249 13.50 -3.72 20.62
C PRO A 249 12.88 -2.36 20.97
N LYS A 250 13.45 -1.26 20.47
CA LYS A 250 12.87 0.10 20.61
C LYS A 250 11.78 0.41 19.56
N ALA A 251 11.59 -0.47 18.58
CA ALA A 251 10.64 -0.29 17.50
C ALA A 251 9.43 -1.20 17.65
N GLN A 252 8.26 -0.66 17.36
CA GLN A 252 7.02 -1.40 17.28
C GLN A 252 6.81 -1.83 15.82
N ASN A 253 6.66 -3.14 15.60
CA ASN A 253 6.19 -3.63 14.30
C ASN A 253 4.71 -3.26 14.14
N MET A 254 4.34 -2.76 12.96
CA MET A 254 2.97 -2.49 12.60
C MET A 254 2.58 -3.19 11.28
N PHE A 255 1.46 -3.90 11.31
CA PHE A 255 0.71 -4.27 10.12
C PHE A 255 -0.49 -3.33 9.97
N ALA A 256 -0.71 -2.84 8.75
CA ALA A 256 -1.84 -1.97 8.47
C ALA A 256 -3.16 -2.75 8.62
N ILE A 257 -4.13 -2.15 9.28
CA ILE A 257 -5.51 -2.66 9.36
C ILE A 257 -6.29 -1.95 8.24
N PRO A 258 -6.67 -2.66 7.16
CA PRO A 258 -7.43 -2.09 6.06
C PRO A 258 -8.78 -1.53 6.52
N GLY A 259 -9.27 -0.51 5.81
CA GLY A 259 -10.55 0.08 6.12
C GLY A 259 -10.77 1.43 5.44
N ALA A 260 -11.98 1.60 4.91
CA ALA A 260 -12.41 2.76 4.15
C ALA A 260 -12.34 4.06 4.96
N VAL A 261 -12.53 4.02 6.28
CA VAL A 261 -12.57 5.22 7.13
C VAL A 261 -11.32 6.08 6.99
N LYS A 262 -10.14 5.47 6.87
CA LYS A 262 -8.88 6.23 6.69
C LYS A 262 -8.81 6.87 5.30
N LEU A 263 -9.29 6.17 4.28
CA LEU A 263 -9.38 6.66 2.90
C LEU A 263 -10.37 7.83 2.80
N GLU A 264 -11.55 7.69 3.39
CA GLU A 264 -12.61 8.70 3.45
C GLU A 264 -12.10 10.00 4.10
N LYS A 265 -11.39 9.91 5.23
CA LYS A 265 -10.77 11.07 5.92
C LYS A 265 -9.75 11.82 5.07
N LEU A 266 -9.06 11.13 4.15
CA LEU A 266 -8.01 11.71 3.32
C LEU A 266 -8.51 12.21 1.96
N SER A 267 -9.78 11.94 1.62
CA SER A 267 -10.37 12.26 0.31
C SER A 267 -10.22 13.74 -0.08
N GLU A 268 -10.40 14.68 0.86
CA GLU A 268 -10.26 16.12 0.59
C GLU A 268 -8.82 16.52 0.18
N TYR A 269 -7.80 15.83 0.72
CA TYR A 269 -6.40 16.08 0.39
C TYR A 269 -6.05 15.54 -0.99
N LEU A 270 -6.70 14.44 -1.39
CA LEU A 270 -6.59 13.86 -2.72
C LEU A 270 -7.30 14.74 -3.76
N GLU A 271 -8.53 15.21 -3.47
CA GLU A 271 -9.29 16.07 -4.40
C GLU A 271 -8.68 17.47 -4.55
N SER A 272 -8.03 18.00 -3.51
CA SER A 272 -7.28 19.25 -3.61
C SER A 272 -5.91 19.10 -4.26
N GLY A 273 -5.42 17.86 -4.41
CA GLY A 273 -4.09 17.56 -4.94
C GLY A 273 -2.95 17.92 -3.98
N LYS A 274 -3.25 18.14 -2.69
CA LYS A 274 -2.22 18.32 -1.64
C LYS A 274 -1.48 17.01 -1.37
N VAL A 275 -2.19 15.88 -1.44
CA VAL A 275 -1.61 14.55 -1.43
C VAL A 275 -1.88 13.93 -2.79
N LYS A 276 -0.84 13.42 -3.44
CA LYS A 276 -0.90 12.90 -4.81
C LYS A 276 -0.48 11.44 -4.85
N ALA A 277 -1.08 10.70 -5.77
CA ALA A 277 -0.58 9.39 -6.17
C ALA A 277 0.84 9.53 -6.72
N VAL A 278 1.67 8.52 -6.44
CA VAL A 278 3.07 8.47 -6.86
C VAL A 278 3.26 7.14 -7.58
N LEU A 279 3.24 7.18 -8.91
CA LEU A 279 3.37 6.00 -9.75
C LEU A 279 4.84 5.79 -10.15
N ASP A 280 5.27 4.52 -10.13
CA ASP A 280 6.56 4.15 -10.69
C ASP A 280 6.59 4.48 -12.19
N PRO A 281 7.70 5.00 -12.74
CA PRO A 281 7.77 5.35 -14.17
C PRO A 281 7.51 4.17 -15.13
N LYS A 282 7.62 2.92 -14.67
CA LYS A 282 7.26 1.74 -15.47
C LYS A 282 5.76 1.41 -15.42
N SER A 283 4.97 2.11 -14.60
CA SER A 283 3.53 1.92 -14.52
C SER A 283 2.78 2.76 -15.56
N PRO A 284 1.58 2.32 -16.00
CA PRO A 284 0.98 1.02 -15.69
C PRO A 284 1.61 -0.13 -16.50
N PHE A 285 1.67 -1.31 -15.90
CA PHE A 285 1.92 -2.56 -16.61
C PHE A 285 0.60 -3.10 -17.16
N PRO A 286 0.52 -3.56 -18.42
CA PRO A 286 -0.69 -4.20 -18.92
C PRO A 286 -0.93 -5.54 -18.22
N PHE A 287 -2.18 -6.00 -18.15
CA PHE A 287 -2.55 -7.25 -17.46
C PHE A 287 -1.80 -8.50 -17.97
N SER A 288 -1.34 -8.51 -19.22
CA SER A 288 -0.51 -9.59 -19.76
C SER A 288 0.94 -9.62 -19.22
N LYS A 289 1.37 -8.57 -18.51
CA LYS A 289 2.73 -8.36 -18.01
C LYS A 289 2.83 -8.40 -16.48
N VAL A 290 1.87 -9.04 -15.81
CA VAL A 290 1.88 -9.20 -14.34
C VAL A 290 3.17 -9.83 -13.82
N ILE A 291 3.72 -10.85 -14.50
CA ILE A 291 5.00 -11.47 -14.10
C ILE A 291 6.14 -10.42 -14.10
N GLU A 292 6.19 -9.53 -15.09
CA GLU A 292 7.22 -8.48 -15.16
C GLU A 292 7.03 -7.43 -14.05
N ALA A 293 5.78 -7.10 -13.73
CA ALA A 293 5.44 -6.20 -12.63
C ALA A 293 5.89 -6.77 -11.27
N PHE A 294 5.64 -8.05 -10.99
CA PHE A 294 6.13 -8.74 -9.79
C PHE A 294 7.66 -8.78 -9.73
N LYS A 295 8.34 -9.11 -10.84
CA LYS A 295 9.80 -9.09 -10.89
C LYS A 295 10.36 -7.70 -10.59
N HIS A 296 9.72 -6.64 -11.09
CA HIS A 296 10.11 -5.26 -10.76
C HIS A 296 9.87 -4.93 -9.27
N GLN A 297 8.73 -5.36 -8.71
CA GLN A 297 8.42 -5.20 -7.28
C GLN A 297 9.49 -5.85 -6.38
N GLU A 298 9.92 -7.06 -6.74
CA GLU A 298 10.90 -7.86 -5.99
C GLU A 298 12.32 -7.29 -6.02
N THR A 299 12.63 -6.36 -6.94
CA THR A 299 13.92 -5.65 -6.89
C THR A 299 14.04 -4.70 -5.70
N GLY A 300 12.91 -4.30 -5.09
CA GLY A 300 12.87 -3.25 -4.08
C GLY A 300 13.26 -1.86 -4.61
N ARG A 301 13.28 -1.66 -5.94
CA ARG A 301 13.74 -0.40 -6.56
C ARG A 301 12.63 0.51 -7.07
N ALA A 302 11.36 0.14 -6.87
CA ALA A 302 10.24 0.98 -7.28
C ALA A 302 10.33 2.42 -6.71
N SER A 303 9.92 3.40 -7.50
CA SER A 303 9.73 4.79 -7.08
C SER A 303 8.23 5.07 -6.99
N GLY A 304 7.65 4.99 -5.81
CA GLY A 304 6.20 4.96 -5.65
C GLY A 304 5.62 3.57 -5.91
N LYS A 305 4.49 3.51 -6.62
CA LYS A 305 3.64 2.30 -6.72
C LYS A 305 3.65 1.69 -8.13
N ILE A 306 3.69 0.36 -8.16
CA ILE A 306 3.55 -0.44 -9.37
C ILE A 306 2.07 -0.72 -9.60
N VAL A 307 1.54 -0.27 -10.74
CA VAL A 307 0.12 -0.42 -11.09
C VAL A 307 -0.03 -1.34 -12.30
N ILE A 308 -1.09 -2.14 -12.29
CA ILE A 308 -1.51 -3.00 -13.39
C ILE A 308 -2.81 -2.44 -13.96
N SER A 309 -2.78 -2.02 -15.23
CA SER A 309 -3.92 -1.44 -15.95
C SER A 309 -3.69 -1.47 -17.47
N PRO A 310 -4.73 -1.62 -18.31
CA PRO A 310 -6.10 -1.96 -17.92
C PRO A 310 -6.20 -3.43 -17.48
N ILE A 311 -7.06 -3.69 -16.50
CA ILE A 311 -7.60 -5.03 -16.24
C ILE A 311 -8.77 -5.27 -17.21
N PRO A 312 -8.87 -6.47 -17.84
CA PRO A 312 -9.87 -6.74 -18.88
C PRO A 312 -11.36 -6.63 -18.42
#